data_AF-A0A7W9E4Y8-F1
#
_entry.id   AF-A0A7W9E4Y8-F1
#
_cell.length_a   1.000
_cell.length_b   1.000
_cell.length_c   1.000
_cell.angle_alpha   90.00
_cell.angle_beta   90.00
_cell.angle_gamma   90.00
#
_symmetry.space_group_name_H-M   'P 1'
#
loop_
_entity.id
_entity.type
_entity.pdbx_description
1 polymer ?
#
loop_
_entity_poly.entity_id
_entity_poly.type
_entity_poly.pdbx_seq_one_letter_code
_entity_poly.pdbx_strand_id
1 'polypeptide(L)'
;MCKVPARRWRAAIQPSRVTLALLSLALIVMGTLIHDLTGLLLLGLGAVALLAAVVFPVIRGVEFGFPTGVRISAGLRDREQELQAAFQAQRGDLGLYTQLICDDPALASELLEAAWARTAAVWRGPVTPELRTYVLCEFVHVATVHARWRVTEAGTGPSPHTAAVAGGALSALPLPARISVVLREFADLPTAQISSLTGRPLAEVVSDLVKSETVLARFASTGDDS
;
A
#
# COMPACT_ATOMS: atom_id res chain seq x y z
N MET A 1 6.72 -4.06 12.03
CA MET A 1 6.52 -4.37 10.59
C MET A 1 5.06 -4.16 10.26
N CYS A 2 4.76 -3.41 9.20
CA CYS A 2 3.39 -3.17 8.79
C CYS A 2 2.72 -4.47 8.38
N LYS A 3 1.54 -4.73 8.93
CA LYS A 3 0.77 -5.92 8.56
C LYS A 3 0.22 -5.70 7.16
N VAL A 4 0.49 -6.66 6.28
CA VAL A 4 -0.16 -6.72 4.96
C VAL A 4 -1.67 -6.80 5.21
N PRO A 5 -2.49 -5.91 4.61
CA PRO A 5 -3.93 -5.95 4.83
C PRO A 5 -4.48 -7.33 4.43
N ALA A 6 -5.25 -7.94 5.34
CA ALA A 6 -5.87 -9.23 5.09
C ALA A 6 -6.87 -9.14 3.95
N ARG A 7 -6.85 -10.13 3.04
CA ARG A 7 -7.71 -10.23 1.86
C ARG A 7 -9.19 -10.13 2.27
N ARG A 8 -9.83 -8.97 2.08
CA ARG A 8 -11.27 -8.78 2.33
C ARG A 8 -12.08 -9.37 1.17
N TRP A 9 -12.34 -10.67 1.23
CA TRP A 9 -13.20 -11.41 0.27
C TRP A 9 -14.64 -10.87 0.18
N ARG A 10 -15.10 -10.08 1.16
CA ARG A 10 -16.47 -9.56 1.23
C ARG A 10 -16.82 -8.56 0.13
N ALA A 11 -15.83 -7.99 -0.57
CA ALA A 11 -16.07 -7.17 -1.75
C ALA A 11 -16.54 -7.98 -2.98
N ALA A 12 -16.44 -9.31 -2.96
CA ALA A 12 -16.88 -10.18 -4.05
C ALA A 12 -18.40 -10.47 -4.06
N ILE A 13 -19.13 -10.12 -2.99
CA ILE A 13 -20.57 -10.35 -2.88
C ILE A 13 -21.30 -9.06 -3.30
N GLN A 14 -21.54 -8.91 -4.60
CA GLN A 14 -22.36 -7.81 -5.13
C GLN A 14 -23.86 -8.06 -4.83
N PRO A 15 -24.59 -7.08 -4.27
CA PRO A 15 -26.01 -7.23 -3.88
C PRO A 15 -26.94 -7.55 -5.06
N SER A 16 -26.62 -7.07 -6.26
CA SER A 16 -27.36 -7.35 -7.50
C SER A 16 -27.37 -8.83 -7.90
N ARG A 17 -26.41 -9.63 -7.41
CA ARG A 17 -26.29 -11.06 -7.74
C ARG A 17 -27.18 -11.92 -6.86
N VAL A 18 -27.32 -11.53 -5.59
CA VAL A 18 -28.22 -12.17 -4.64
C VAL A 18 -29.67 -12.00 -5.10
N THR A 19 -30.03 -10.80 -5.58
CA THR A 19 -31.38 -10.54 -6.12
C THR A 19 -31.67 -11.36 -7.38
N LEU A 20 -30.68 -11.54 -8.26
CA LEU A 20 -30.86 -12.32 -9.50
C LEU A 20 -31.00 -13.82 -9.23
N ALA A 21 -30.20 -14.36 -8.30
CA ALA A 21 -30.31 -15.76 -7.87
C ALA A 21 -31.66 -16.07 -7.18
N LEU A 22 -32.18 -15.14 -6.39
CA LEU A 22 -33.51 -15.27 -5.77
C LEU A 22 -34.64 -15.23 -6.82
N LEU A 23 -34.53 -14.35 -7.81
CA LEU A 23 -35.50 -14.25 -8.90
C LEU A 23 -35.51 -15.50 -9.79
N SER A 24 -34.34 -16.07 -10.11
CA SER A 24 -34.27 -17.30 -10.91
C SER A 24 -34.83 -18.52 -10.16
N LEU A 25 -34.62 -18.61 -8.84
CA LEU A 25 -35.25 -19.62 -8.01
C LEU A 25 -36.79 -19.49 -8.01
N ALA A 26 -37.30 -18.27 -7.89
CA ALA A 26 -38.75 -18.01 -7.94
C ALA A 26 -39.38 -18.43 -9.28
N LEU A 27 -38.69 -18.20 -10.39
CA LEU A 27 -39.13 -18.63 -11.74
C LEU A 27 -39.17 -20.15 -11.88
N ILE A 28 -38.19 -20.87 -11.32
CA ILE A 28 -38.17 -22.35 -11.33
C ILE A 28 -39.36 -22.90 -10.55
N VAL A 29 -39.63 -22.36 -9.35
CA VAL A 29 -40.76 -22.78 -8.52
C VAL A 29 -42.11 -22.48 -9.19
N MET A 30 -42.23 -21.34 -9.88
CA MET A 30 -43.46 -20.97 -10.59
C MET A 30 -43.68 -21.86 -11.83
N GLY A 31 -42.61 -22.26 -12.52
CA GLY A 31 -42.67 -23.17 -13.66
C GLY A 31 -43.03 -24.62 -13.32
N THR A 32 -42.69 -25.11 -12.12
CA THR A 32 -43.12 -26.47 -11.69
C THR A 32 -44.60 -26.56 -11.33
N LEU A 33 -45.25 -25.44 -11.04
CA LEU A 33 -46.68 -25.38 -10.72
C LEU A 33 -47.57 -25.40 -11.97
N ILE A 34 -47.04 -24.94 -13.12
CA ILE A 34 -47.78 -24.82 -14.38
C ILE A 34 -47.43 -26.02 -15.28
N HIS A 35 -48.39 -26.92 -15.48
CA HIS A 35 -48.19 -28.17 -16.25
C HIS A 35 -48.52 -28.01 -17.74
N ASP A 36 -48.15 -26.87 -18.32
CA ASP A 36 -48.39 -26.52 -19.73
C ASP A 36 -47.08 -26.07 -20.40
N LEU A 37 -47.10 -25.88 -21.72
CA LEU A 37 -45.91 -25.54 -22.53
C LEU A 37 -45.20 -24.25 -22.04
N THR A 38 -45.96 -23.35 -21.44
CA THR A 38 -45.48 -22.12 -20.79
C THR A 38 -44.71 -22.38 -19.49
N GLY A 39 -45.10 -23.38 -18.68
CA GLY A 39 -44.37 -23.80 -17.49
C GLY A 39 -43.01 -24.40 -17.82
N LEU A 40 -42.93 -25.13 -18.94
CA LEU A 40 -41.70 -25.72 -19.46
C LEU A 40 -40.71 -24.65 -19.96
N LEU A 41 -41.22 -23.58 -20.58
CA LEU A 41 -40.42 -22.39 -20.95
C LEU A 41 -39.91 -21.63 -19.72
N LEU A 42 -40.75 -21.44 -18.69
CA LEU A 42 -40.36 -20.77 -17.44
C LEU A 42 -39.29 -21.56 -16.67
N LEU A 43 -39.43 -22.89 -16.62
CA LEU A 43 -38.43 -23.79 -16.04
C LEU A 43 -37.10 -23.72 -16.78
N GLY A 44 -37.14 -23.77 -18.11
CA GLY A 44 -35.94 -23.63 -18.95
C GLY A 44 -35.25 -22.29 -18.74
N LEU A 45 -36.00 -21.18 -18.75
CA LEU A 45 -35.45 -19.84 -18.55
C LEU A 45 -34.90 -19.67 -17.12
N GLY A 46 -35.63 -20.14 -16.12
CA GLY A 46 -35.21 -20.11 -14.71
C GLY A 46 -33.95 -20.94 -14.47
N ALA A 47 -33.86 -22.14 -15.05
CA ALA A 47 -32.68 -22.99 -14.96
C ALA A 47 -31.48 -22.38 -15.69
N VAL A 48 -31.67 -21.80 -16.89
CA VAL A 48 -30.61 -21.09 -17.61
C VAL A 48 -30.16 -19.84 -16.85
N ALA A 49 -31.08 -19.08 -16.25
CA ALA A 49 -30.76 -17.90 -15.45
C ALA A 49 -30.07 -18.27 -14.11
N LEU A 50 -30.46 -19.38 -13.49
CA LEU A 50 -29.81 -19.91 -12.29
C LEU A 50 -28.42 -20.48 -12.63
N LEU A 51 -28.29 -21.20 -13.75
CA LEU A 51 -26.99 -21.60 -14.30
C LEU A 51 -26.15 -20.38 -14.67
N ALA A 52 -26.71 -19.31 -15.21
CA ALA A 52 -25.96 -18.07 -15.41
C ALA A 52 -25.58 -17.46 -14.04
N ALA A 53 -26.47 -17.39 -13.06
CA ALA A 53 -26.13 -16.84 -11.75
C ALA A 53 -25.07 -17.66 -10.99
N VAL A 54 -25.02 -18.99 -11.19
CA VAL A 54 -24.15 -19.94 -10.45
C VAL A 54 -22.92 -20.39 -11.25
N VAL A 55 -23.02 -20.53 -12.57
CA VAL A 55 -21.93 -20.95 -13.49
C VAL A 55 -21.30 -19.77 -14.22
N PHE A 56 -22.00 -18.66 -14.46
CA PHE A 56 -21.33 -17.46 -14.97
C PHE A 56 -20.31 -16.86 -13.97
N PRO A 57 -20.44 -16.98 -12.63
CA PRO A 57 -19.29 -16.74 -11.74
C PRO A 57 -18.22 -17.83 -11.80
N VAL A 58 -18.43 -18.95 -12.49
CA VAL A 58 -17.35 -19.89 -12.87
C VAL A 58 -16.74 -19.51 -14.23
N ILE A 59 -17.26 -18.50 -14.92
CA ILE A 59 -16.69 -17.93 -16.15
C ILE A 59 -16.13 -16.51 -15.91
N ARG A 60 -16.69 -15.79 -14.94
CA ARG A 60 -16.21 -14.48 -14.43
C ARG A 60 -15.58 -14.54 -13.04
N GLY A 61 -15.48 -15.74 -12.45
CA GLY A 61 -14.82 -16.00 -11.16
C GLY A 61 -13.98 -17.27 -11.17
N VAL A 62 -13.62 -17.79 -12.36
CA VAL A 62 -12.37 -18.53 -12.62
C VAL A 62 -11.19 -17.59 -12.81
N GLU A 63 -11.24 -16.42 -12.17
CA GLU A 63 -10.04 -15.88 -11.56
C GLU A 63 -9.63 -16.86 -10.45
N PHE A 64 -8.63 -17.70 -10.73
CA PHE A 64 -8.01 -18.75 -9.92
C PHE A 64 -8.47 -20.21 -10.13
N GLY A 65 -7.71 -20.95 -10.96
CA GLY A 65 -7.32 -22.34 -10.68
C GLY A 65 -7.61 -23.42 -11.74
N PHE A 66 -6.58 -23.77 -12.53
CA PHE A 66 -6.33 -25.06 -13.26
C PHE A 66 -7.01 -25.30 -14.64
N PRO A 67 -6.43 -26.10 -15.59
CA PRO A 67 -5.05 -26.57 -15.81
C PRO A 67 -4.62 -26.33 -17.28
N THR A 68 -4.40 -25.10 -17.76
CA THR A 68 -3.68 -24.86 -19.04
C THR A 68 -2.89 -23.55 -18.98
N GLY A 69 -1.56 -23.67 -19.10
CA GLY A 69 -0.55 -22.70 -18.66
C GLY A 69 -0.38 -21.40 -19.46
N VAL A 70 -1.45 -20.70 -19.86
CA VAL A 70 -1.32 -19.46 -20.67
C VAL A 70 -2.03 -18.22 -20.10
N ARG A 71 -2.85 -18.34 -19.03
CA ARG A 71 -3.65 -17.18 -18.52
C ARG A 71 -3.11 -16.48 -17.28
N ILE A 72 -2.04 -16.99 -16.66
CA ILE A 72 -1.44 -16.38 -15.46
C ILE A 72 -0.58 -15.15 -15.84
N SER A 73 -0.02 -15.11 -17.05
CA SER A 73 0.85 -14.01 -17.47
C SER A 73 0.09 -12.71 -17.79
N ALA A 74 -1.14 -12.78 -18.31
CA ALA A 74 -1.91 -11.60 -18.70
C ALA A 74 -2.41 -10.80 -17.48
N GLY A 75 -3.07 -11.46 -16.52
CA GLY A 75 -3.56 -10.80 -15.30
C GLY A 75 -2.45 -10.34 -14.34
N LEU A 76 -1.27 -10.97 -14.38
CA LEU A 76 -0.09 -10.47 -13.68
C LEU A 76 0.48 -9.21 -14.36
N ARG A 77 0.50 -9.16 -15.69
CA ARG A 77 0.94 -7.97 -16.45
C ARG A 77 0.05 -6.76 -16.21
N ASP A 78 -1.27 -6.92 -16.23
CA ASP A 78 -2.20 -5.83 -15.96
C ASP A 78 -2.06 -5.32 -14.52
N ARG A 79 -1.89 -6.23 -13.54
CA ARG A 79 -1.65 -5.86 -12.15
C ARG A 79 -0.32 -5.14 -11.94
N GLU A 80 0.75 -5.62 -12.59
CA GLU A 80 2.06 -4.99 -12.54
C GLU A 80 2.01 -3.59 -13.15
N GLN A 81 1.26 -3.41 -14.24
CA GLN A 81 1.00 -2.11 -14.85
C GLN A 81 0.18 -1.18 -13.94
N GLU A 82 -0.87 -1.67 -13.27
CA GLU A 82 -1.66 -0.89 -12.31
C GLU A 82 -0.82 -0.42 -11.12
N LEU A 83 0.00 -1.31 -10.55
CA LEU A 83 0.92 -0.96 -9.47
C LEU A 83 1.97 0.05 -9.95
N GLN A 84 2.54 -0.16 -11.13
CA GLN A 84 3.52 0.75 -11.70
C GLN A 84 2.92 2.13 -12.01
N ALA A 85 1.69 2.19 -12.52
CA ALA A 85 0.98 3.45 -12.73
C ALA A 85 0.73 4.18 -11.40
N ALA A 86 0.32 3.46 -10.36
CA ALA A 86 0.14 4.00 -9.02
C ALA A 86 1.46 4.54 -8.43
N PHE A 87 2.57 3.83 -8.66
CA PHE A 87 3.89 4.29 -8.26
C PHE A 87 4.27 5.59 -8.95
N GLN A 88 4.13 5.66 -10.28
CA GLN A 88 4.47 6.88 -11.02
C GLN A 88 3.64 8.08 -10.54
N ALA A 89 2.37 7.88 -10.25
CA ALA A 89 1.50 8.93 -9.68
C ALA A 89 1.94 9.38 -8.28
N GLN A 90 2.49 8.48 -7.46
CA GLN A 90 2.91 8.76 -6.08
C GLN A 90 4.39 9.13 -5.94
N ARG A 91 5.19 8.94 -7.01
CA ARG A 91 6.65 9.07 -6.99
C ARG A 91 7.12 10.47 -6.59
N GLY A 92 6.38 11.51 -7.01
CA GLY A 92 6.70 12.90 -6.66
C GLY A 92 6.66 13.13 -5.15
N ASP A 93 5.52 12.86 -4.52
CA ASP A 93 5.33 13.01 -3.07
C ASP A 93 6.28 12.12 -2.28
N LEU A 94 6.37 10.83 -2.65
CA LEU A 94 7.23 9.87 -1.97
C LEU A 94 8.70 10.28 -2.10
N GLY A 95 9.14 10.73 -3.28
CA GLY A 95 10.49 11.21 -3.51
C GLY A 95 10.86 12.39 -2.62
N LEU A 96 9.95 13.35 -2.42
CA LEU A 96 10.17 14.45 -1.50
C LEU A 96 10.39 13.96 -0.07
N TYR A 97 9.52 13.07 0.43
CA TYR A 97 9.63 12.56 1.80
C TYR A 97 10.91 11.76 2.03
N THR A 98 11.29 10.93 1.07
CA THR A 98 12.50 10.11 1.20
C THR A 98 13.77 10.96 1.15
N GLN A 99 13.80 12.01 0.33
CA GLN A 99 14.90 12.97 0.29
C GLN A 99 15.06 13.70 1.62
N LEU A 100 13.96 14.19 2.20
CA LEU A 100 13.95 14.84 3.51
C LEU A 100 14.39 13.92 4.65
N ILE A 101 14.23 12.60 4.49
CA ILE A 101 14.66 11.61 5.49
C ILE A 101 16.15 11.28 5.33
N CYS A 102 16.66 11.13 4.10
CA CYS A 102 18.00 10.60 3.84
C CYS A 102 19.11 11.65 3.71
N ASP A 103 18.79 12.94 3.51
CA ASP A 103 19.72 14.05 3.19
C ASP A 103 20.55 13.88 1.89
N ASP A 104 20.51 12.70 1.28
CA ASP A 104 21.16 12.39 0.00
C ASP A 104 20.08 11.93 -1.00
N PRO A 105 19.85 12.69 -2.09
CA PRO A 105 18.82 12.37 -3.06
C PRO A 105 19.09 11.08 -3.85
N ALA A 106 20.37 10.74 -4.06
CA ALA A 106 20.73 9.50 -4.76
C ALA A 106 20.38 8.31 -3.88
N LEU A 107 20.82 8.32 -2.63
CA LEU A 107 20.48 7.28 -1.65
C LEU A 107 18.96 7.18 -1.43
N ALA A 108 18.27 8.32 -1.29
CA ALA A 108 16.82 8.35 -1.11
C ALA A 108 16.09 7.62 -2.25
N SER A 109 16.55 7.82 -3.49
CA SER A 109 15.98 7.17 -4.67
C SER A 109 16.22 5.66 -4.68
N GLU A 110 17.42 5.21 -4.35
CA GLU A 110 17.75 3.77 -4.30
C GLU A 110 16.94 3.04 -3.23
N LEU A 111 16.84 3.63 -2.03
CA LEU A 111 16.08 3.04 -0.93
C LEU A 111 14.56 3.06 -1.21
N LEU A 112 14.06 4.07 -1.92
CA LEU A 112 12.66 4.12 -2.35
C LEU A 112 12.34 3.04 -3.38
N GLU A 113 13.21 2.83 -4.38
CA GLU A 113 13.06 1.74 -5.35
C GLU A 113 13.10 0.37 -4.65
N ALA A 114 14.00 0.18 -3.68
CA ALA A 114 14.07 -1.05 -2.89
C ALA A 114 12.79 -1.30 -2.07
N ALA A 115 12.23 -0.26 -1.45
CA ALA A 115 10.97 -0.34 -0.72
C ALA A 115 9.79 -0.66 -1.64
N TRP A 116 9.78 -0.07 -2.84
CA TRP A 116 8.77 -0.35 -3.86
C TRP A 116 8.86 -1.79 -4.35
N ALA A 117 10.05 -2.29 -4.69
CA ALA A 117 10.26 -3.67 -5.13
C ALA A 117 9.76 -4.69 -4.09
N ARG A 118 10.03 -4.44 -2.80
CA ARG A 118 9.50 -5.25 -1.69
C ARG A 118 7.98 -5.20 -1.61
N THR A 119 7.41 -4.01 -1.74
CA THR A 119 5.96 -3.81 -1.74
C THR A 119 5.31 -4.55 -2.90
N ALA A 120 5.83 -4.40 -4.13
CA ALA A 120 5.31 -5.06 -5.32
C ALA A 120 5.35 -6.60 -5.22
N ALA A 121 6.38 -7.16 -4.57
CA ALA A 121 6.49 -8.60 -4.37
C ALA A 121 5.41 -9.17 -3.43
N VAL A 122 4.99 -8.41 -2.42
CA VAL A 122 4.14 -8.89 -1.32
C VAL A 122 2.70 -8.37 -1.40
N TRP A 123 2.46 -7.21 -1.99
CA TRP A 123 1.16 -6.54 -1.98
C TRP A 123 0.11 -7.31 -2.78
N ARG A 124 -0.91 -7.83 -2.09
CA ARG A 124 -2.05 -8.55 -2.68
C ARG A 124 -3.38 -7.77 -2.61
N GLY A 125 -3.37 -6.57 -2.02
CA GLY A 125 -4.54 -5.69 -1.90
C GLY A 125 -4.86 -4.90 -3.17
N PRO A 126 -5.98 -4.14 -3.18
CA PRO A 126 -6.28 -3.17 -4.22
C PRO A 126 -5.33 -1.96 -4.18
N VAL A 127 -5.18 -1.26 -5.30
CA VAL A 127 -4.47 0.02 -5.36
C VAL A 127 -5.34 1.08 -4.69
N THR A 128 -5.04 1.36 -3.43
CA THR A 128 -5.74 2.35 -2.58
C THR A 128 -4.71 3.25 -1.91
N PRO A 129 -5.10 4.37 -1.27
CA PRO A 129 -4.17 5.19 -0.48
C PRO A 129 -3.38 4.40 0.57
N GLU A 130 -3.89 3.26 1.03
CA GLU A 130 -3.19 2.35 1.95
C GLU A 130 -1.87 1.80 1.36
N LEU A 131 -1.77 1.68 0.04
CA LEU A 131 -0.54 1.26 -0.65
C LEU A 131 0.59 2.26 -0.40
N ARG A 132 0.31 3.57 -0.48
CA ARG A 132 1.29 4.63 -0.20
C ARG A 132 1.82 4.52 1.23
N THR A 133 0.93 4.34 2.19
CA THR A 133 1.28 4.13 3.60
C THR A 133 2.15 2.88 3.80
N TYR A 134 1.84 1.80 3.08
CA TYR A 134 2.64 0.57 3.12
C TYR A 134 4.04 0.77 2.54
N VAL A 135 4.16 1.45 1.40
CA VAL A 135 5.46 1.79 0.79
C VAL A 135 6.30 2.65 1.72
N LEU A 136 5.71 3.66 2.36
CA LEU A 136 6.40 4.47 3.37
C LEU A 136 6.89 3.64 4.55
N CYS A 137 6.11 2.65 4.97
CA CYS A 137 6.53 1.70 6.02
C CYS A 137 7.75 0.87 5.60
N GLU A 138 7.72 0.30 4.39
CA GLU A 138 8.85 -0.45 3.84
C GLU A 138 10.07 0.45 3.66
N PHE A 139 9.88 1.68 3.21
CA PHE A 139 10.97 2.66 3.10
C PHE A 139 11.61 2.95 4.46
N VAL A 140 10.81 3.29 5.49
CA VAL A 140 11.31 3.52 6.85
C VAL A 140 12.08 2.30 7.35
N HIS A 141 11.59 1.09 7.08
CA HIS A 141 12.27 -0.14 7.45
C HIS A 141 13.64 -0.26 6.75
N VAL A 142 13.68 -0.14 5.42
CA VAL A 142 14.93 -0.27 4.65
C VAL A 142 15.93 0.84 5.02
N ALA A 143 15.47 2.08 5.20
CA ALA A 143 16.30 3.20 5.65
C ALA A 143 16.89 2.97 7.04
N THR A 144 16.08 2.47 7.99
CA THR A 144 16.54 2.15 9.35
C THR A 144 17.49 0.96 9.37
N VAL A 145 17.30 -0.03 8.49
CA VAL A 145 18.27 -1.12 8.29
C VAL A 145 19.57 -0.52 7.76
N HIS A 146 19.55 0.17 6.63
CA HIS A 146 20.72 0.75 5.99
C HIS A 146 21.54 1.63 6.95
N ALA A 147 20.88 2.49 7.74
CA ALA A 147 21.55 3.32 8.75
C ALA A 147 22.28 2.50 9.82
N ARG A 148 21.70 1.39 10.30
CA ARG A 148 22.34 0.50 11.28
C ARG A 148 23.61 -0.16 10.72
N TRP A 149 23.58 -0.57 9.46
CA TRP A 149 24.73 -1.18 8.80
C TRP A 149 25.85 -0.16 8.56
N ARG A 150 25.53 1.07 8.14
CA ARG A 150 26.54 2.16 8.02
C ARG A 150 27.24 2.48 9.34
N VAL A 151 26.51 2.54 10.45
CA VAL A 151 27.11 2.79 11.78
C VAL A 151 28.10 1.69 12.15
N THR A 152 27.84 0.46 11.71
CA THR A 152 28.72 -0.69 11.98
C THR A 152 30.00 -0.63 11.12
N GLU A 153 29.91 -0.18 9.86
CA GLU A 153 31.06 -0.03 8.94
C GLU A 153 31.95 1.18 9.29
N ALA A 154 31.36 2.26 9.82
CA ALA A 154 32.11 3.45 10.25
C ALA A 154 33.07 3.18 11.43
N GLY A 155 32.98 2.01 12.07
CA GLY A 155 33.94 1.55 13.08
C GLY A 155 35.29 1.07 12.52
N THR A 156 35.50 1.03 11.19
CA THR A 156 36.71 0.39 10.60
C THR A 156 37.40 1.19 9.48
N GLY A 157 37.21 2.50 9.39
CA GLY A 157 38.00 3.32 8.46
C GLY A 157 37.51 4.77 8.34
N PRO A 158 38.35 5.70 7.84
CA PRO A 158 37.98 7.10 7.69
C PRO A 158 36.77 7.21 6.76
N SER A 159 35.65 7.67 7.32
CA SER A 159 34.38 7.86 6.64
C SER A 159 34.59 8.68 5.36
N PRO A 160 34.34 8.14 4.16
CA PRO A 160 34.38 8.94 2.95
C PRO A 160 33.27 9.96 3.04
N HIS A 161 33.64 11.23 2.87
CA HIS A 161 32.73 12.35 2.69
C HIS A 161 31.60 11.96 1.73
N THR A 162 30.41 11.69 2.28
CA THR A 162 29.17 11.85 1.53
C THR A 162 28.86 13.34 1.62
N ALA A 163 28.84 13.98 0.46
CA ALA A 163 28.61 15.40 0.30
C ALA A 163 27.44 15.82 1.18
N ALA A 164 27.74 16.59 2.23
CA ALA A 164 26.76 17.29 3.02
C ALA A 164 26.08 18.29 2.08
N VAL A 165 24.98 17.86 1.45
CA VAL A 165 24.02 18.80 0.91
C VAL A 165 23.55 19.62 2.11
N ALA A 166 23.83 20.91 2.03
CA ALA A 166 23.61 21.98 3.00
C ALA A 166 22.73 21.61 4.21
N GLY A 167 23.31 21.74 5.41
CA GLY A 167 22.66 21.46 6.68
C GLY A 167 21.38 22.25 6.92
N GLY A 168 20.24 21.70 6.48
CA GLY A 168 18.93 22.17 6.85
C GLY A 168 18.53 21.72 8.25
N ALA A 169 17.54 22.38 8.86
CA ALA A 169 17.12 22.10 10.24
C ALA A 169 16.76 20.61 10.50
N LEU A 170 16.27 19.89 9.47
CA LEU A 170 15.96 18.46 9.54
C LEU A 170 17.22 17.58 9.60
N SER A 171 18.33 17.98 8.96
CA SER A 171 19.54 17.16 8.93
C SER A 171 20.23 17.12 10.30
N ALA A 172 20.02 18.14 11.13
CA ALA A 172 20.48 18.18 12.52
C ALA A 172 19.76 17.18 13.44
N LEU A 173 18.61 16.63 13.02
CA LEU A 173 17.86 15.66 13.81
C LEU A 173 18.43 14.24 13.66
N PRO A 174 18.47 13.44 14.74
CA PRO A 174 18.67 12.00 14.64
C PRO A 174 17.63 11.36 13.73
N LEU A 175 18.03 10.34 12.96
CA LEU A 175 17.17 9.69 11.97
C LEU A 175 15.77 9.31 12.49
N PRO A 176 15.59 8.71 13.70
CA PRO A 176 14.25 8.38 14.21
C PRO A 176 13.35 9.61 14.44
N ALA A 177 13.93 10.72 14.90
CA ALA A 177 13.21 11.97 15.12
C ALA A 177 12.89 12.64 13.78
N ARG A 178 13.84 12.66 12.83
CA ARG A 178 13.64 13.16 11.47
C ARG A 178 12.52 12.44 10.74
N ILE A 179 12.50 11.10 10.78
CA ILE A 179 11.41 10.30 10.21
C ILE A 179 10.07 10.70 10.83
N SER A 180 10.01 10.89 12.15
CA SER A 180 8.78 11.26 12.84
C SER A 180 8.28 12.65 12.40
N VAL A 181 9.18 13.64 12.29
CA VAL A 181 8.84 14.99 11.79
C VAL A 181 8.37 14.95 10.34
N VAL A 182 9.11 14.27 9.45
CA VAL A 182 8.73 14.20 8.02
C VAL A 182 7.37 13.53 7.84
N LEU A 183 7.12 12.41 8.54
CA LEU A 183 5.83 11.74 8.47
C LEU A 183 4.68 12.58 9.06
N ARG A 184 4.97 13.40 10.07
CA ARG A 184 3.98 14.28 10.70
C ARG A 184 3.66 15.49 9.83
N GLU A 185 4.67 16.26 9.44
CA GLU A 185 4.51 17.58 8.83
C GLU A 185 4.32 17.50 7.31
N PHE A 186 4.92 16.53 6.64
CA PHE A 186 4.90 16.44 5.17
C PHE A 186 3.93 15.38 4.64
N ALA A 187 3.75 14.29 5.39
CA ALA A 187 2.80 13.23 5.04
C ALA A 187 1.46 13.31 5.81
N ASP A 188 1.29 14.33 6.66
CA ASP A 188 0.08 14.60 7.47
C ASP A 188 -0.42 13.37 8.26
N LEU A 189 0.51 12.56 8.77
CA LEU A 189 0.15 11.35 9.50
C LEU A 189 -0.13 11.63 10.98
N PRO A 190 -1.19 11.04 11.57
CA PRO A 190 -1.42 11.11 13.00
C PRO A 190 -0.33 10.33 13.76
N THR A 191 0.03 10.80 14.95
CA THR A 191 1.12 10.23 15.76
C THR A 191 0.93 8.73 16.06
N ALA A 192 -0.32 8.28 16.23
CA ALA A 192 -0.65 6.87 16.40
C ALA A 192 -0.27 6.01 15.17
N GLN A 193 -0.46 6.55 13.96
CA GLN A 193 -0.08 5.88 12.73
C GLN A 193 1.43 5.89 12.54
N ILE A 194 2.12 6.98 12.90
CA ILE A 194 3.59 7.05 12.89
C ILE A 194 4.19 6.00 13.84
N SER A 195 3.65 5.85 15.06
CA SER A 195 4.02 4.80 16.00
C SER A 195 3.85 3.41 15.39
N SER A 196 2.70 3.14 14.76
CA SER A 196 2.45 1.86 14.08
C SER A 196 3.39 1.60 12.90
N LEU A 197 3.71 2.62 12.11
CA LEU A 197 4.57 2.53 10.92
C LEU A 197 6.03 2.26 11.30
N THR A 198 6.53 3.02 12.27
CA THR A 198 7.91 2.94 12.75
C THR A 198 8.13 1.75 13.70
N GLY A 199 7.04 1.16 14.24
CA GLY A 199 7.11 0.11 15.25
C GLY A 199 7.62 0.60 16.60
N ARG A 200 7.53 1.92 16.85
CA ARG A 200 8.03 2.57 18.07
C ARG A 200 6.89 2.90 19.04
N PRO A 201 7.12 2.90 20.36
CA PRO A 201 6.12 3.31 21.34
C PRO A 201 5.60 4.73 21.08
N LEU A 202 4.30 4.96 21.25
CA LEU A 202 3.69 6.28 21.05
C LEU A 202 4.37 7.37 21.87
N ALA A 203 4.71 7.08 23.13
CA ALA A 203 5.39 8.02 24.02
C ALA A 203 6.76 8.46 23.50
N GLU A 204 7.51 7.55 22.84
CA GLU A 204 8.79 7.90 22.24
C GLU A 204 8.61 8.81 21.02
N VAL A 205 7.63 8.52 20.16
CA VAL A 205 7.34 9.35 18.98
C VAL A 205 6.93 10.76 19.42
N VAL A 206 6.08 10.89 20.43
CA VAL A 206 5.68 12.19 20.99
C VAL A 206 6.89 12.92 21.58
N SER A 207 7.71 12.24 22.38
CA SER A 207 8.94 12.82 22.94
C SER A 207 9.87 13.34 21.84
N ASP A 208 10.06 12.58 20.77
CA ASP A 208 10.93 12.98 19.66
C ASP A 208 10.39 14.19 18.92
N LEU A 209 9.08 14.26 18.65
CA LEU A 209 8.45 15.42 18.01
C LEU A 209 8.64 16.69 18.85
N VAL A 210 8.38 16.64 20.15
CA VAL A 210 8.56 17.79 21.06
C VAL A 210 10.03 18.22 21.10
N LYS A 211 10.97 17.27 21.19
CA LYS A 211 12.40 17.59 21.17
C LYS A 211 12.81 18.21 19.83
N SER A 212 12.31 17.68 18.72
CA SER A 212 12.56 18.19 17.39
C SER A 212 12.09 19.64 17.23
N GLU A 213 10.91 20.01 17.74
CA GLU A 213 10.42 21.40 17.71
C GLU A 213 11.45 22.37 18.31
N THR A 214 12.06 22.03 19.45
CA THR A 214 13.07 22.91 20.09
C THR A 214 14.37 23.05 19.29
N VAL A 215 14.72 22.03 18.48
CA VAL A 215 15.89 22.06 17.61
C VAL A 215 15.57 22.85 16.36
N LEU A 216 14.43 22.60 15.73
CA LEU A 216 13.97 23.29 14.52
C LEU A 216 13.73 24.79 14.77
N ALA A 217 13.15 25.15 15.93
CA ALA A 217 12.94 26.54 16.32
C ALA A 217 14.25 27.34 16.44
N ARG A 218 15.34 26.70 16.91
CA ARG A 218 16.67 27.34 16.97
C ARG A 218 17.20 27.68 15.58
N PHE A 219 17.01 26.78 14.62
CA PHE A 219 17.41 27.04 13.23
C PHE A 219 16.55 28.12 12.56
N ALA A 220 15.25 28.17 12.88
CA ALA A 220 14.36 29.21 12.40
C ALA A 220 14.78 30.61 12.90
N SER A 221 15.15 30.74 14.19
CA SER A 221 15.60 32.02 14.75
C SER A 221 16.94 32.51 14.19
N THR A 222 17.83 31.61 13.76
CA THR A 222 19.13 31.99 13.15
C THR A 222 19.04 32.35 11.68
N GLY A 223 17.94 32.02 11.01
CA GLY A 223 17.72 32.34 9.58
C GLY A 223 17.13 33.72 9.32
N ASP A 224 16.62 34.40 10.36
CA ASP A 224 15.98 35.73 10.25
C ASP A 224 16.97 36.91 10.36
N ASP A 225 18.25 36.63 10.64
CA ASP A 225 19.33 37.62 10.76
C ASP A 225 20.24 37.71 9.50
N SER A 226 19.81 37.16 8.35
CA SER A 226 20.59 37.12 7.09
C SER A 226 19.95 37.90 5.95
#